data_AF-A0A5A7ND75-F1
#
_entry.id   AF-A0A5A7ND75-F1
#
_cell.length_a   1.000
_cell.length_b   1.000
_cell.length_c   1.000
_cell.angle_alpha   90.00
_cell.angle_beta   90.00
_cell.angle_gamma   90.00
#
_symmetry.space_group_name_H-M   'P 1'
#
loop_
_entity.id
_entity.type
_entity.pdbx_description
1 polymer ?
#
loop_
_entity_poly.entity_id
_entity_poly.type
_entity_poly.pdbx_seq_one_letter_code
_entity_poly.pdbx_strand_id
1 'polypeptide(L)'
;MDLSFTAEDSAFRDEVRQFLATSIPDSLRDKLDQGAPLLKSDYVGWQKILYDKGWIAPGWPKEAGGCGWNATQQYIFNLELGLSGPRGPFLLASIWWAQ
;
A
#
# COMPACT_ATOMS: atom_id res chain seq x y z
N MET A 1 1.52 -0.31 26.81
CA MET A 1 1.26 0.01 25.40
C MET A 1 2.27 1.08 25.03
N ASP A 2 3.43 0.66 24.55
CA ASP A 2 4.50 1.57 24.15
C ASP A 2 4.26 1.91 22.67
N LEU A 3 3.78 3.13 22.42
CA LEU A 3 3.43 3.62 21.07
C LEU A 3 4.66 4.23 20.37
N SER A 4 5.86 4.01 20.90
CA SER A 4 7.09 4.49 20.31
C SER A 4 7.42 3.60 19.10
N PHE A 5 7.20 4.13 17.90
CA PHE A 5 7.75 3.53 16.70
C PHE A 5 9.27 3.37 16.87
N THR A 6 9.79 2.18 16.61
CA THR A 6 11.24 1.97 16.62
C THR A 6 11.87 2.80 15.50
N ALA A 7 13.19 3.02 15.56
CA ALA A 7 13.91 3.72 14.48
C ALA A 7 13.69 3.03 13.11
N GLU A 8 13.57 1.70 13.11
CA GLU A 8 13.28 0.89 11.92
C GLU A 8 11.86 1.12 11.40
N ASP A 9 10.86 1.23 12.28
CA ASP A 9 9.48 1.54 11.90
C ASP A 9 9.35 2.94 11.33
N SER A 10 10.07 3.93 11.89
CA SER A 10 10.08 5.29 11.35
C SER A 10 10.74 5.35 9.98
N ALA A 11 11.87 4.64 9.78
CA ALA A 11 12.52 4.57 8.48
C ALA A 11 11.59 3.91 7.43
N PHE A 12 10.89 2.84 7.81
CA PHE A 12 9.90 2.20 6.95
C PHE A 12 8.75 3.13 6.59
N ARG A 13 8.25 3.92 7.55
CA ARG A 13 7.22 4.94 7.30
C ARG A 13 7.66 5.94 6.24
N ASP A 14 8.88 6.46 6.35
CA ASP A 14 9.41 7.42 5.37
C ASP A 14 9.59 6.77 3.99
N GLU A 15 10.04 5.52 3.93
CA GLU A 15 10.11 4.77 2.66
C GLU A 15 8.72 4.62 2.02
N VAL A 16 7.71 4.22 2.79
CA VAL A 16 6.34 4.09 2.31
C VAL A 16 5.83 5.44 1.81
N ARG A 17 6.03 6.51 2.57
CA ARG A 17 5.58 7.85 2.19
C ARG A 17 6.24 8.32 0.90
N GLN A 18 7.55 8.11 0.76
CA GLN A 18 8.27 8.45 -0.45
C GLN A 18 7.79 7.62 -1.63
N PHE A 19 7.58 6.31 -1.44
CA PHE A 19 7.03 5.44 -2.47
C PHE A 19 5.63 5.87 -2.91
N LEU A 20 4.73 6.21 -1.99
CA LEU A 20 3.41 6.72 -2.34
C LEU A 20 3.51 8.06 -3.09
N ALA A 21 4.46 8.92 -2.73
CA ALA A 21 4.67 10.18 -3.43
C ALA A 21 5.20 10.00 -4.87
N THR A 22 6.10 9.04 -5.10
CA THR A 22 6.73 8.83 -6.41
C THR A 22 5.99 7.87 -7.32
N SER A 23 5.31 6.88 -6.74
CA SER A 23 4.75 5.75 -7.48
C SER A 23 3.27 5.92 -7.79
N ILE A 24 2.55 6.81 -7.09
CA ILE A 24 1.16 7.15 -7.44
C ILE A 24 1.19 7.94 -8.76
N PRO A 25 0.55 7.44 -9.84
CA PRO A 25 0.46 8.19 -11.09
C PRO A 25 -0.31 9.50 -10.88
N ASP A 26 0.10 10.57 -11.56
CA ASP A 26 -0.59 11.88 -11.46
C ASP A 26 -2.08 11.77 -11.78
N SER A 27 -2.46 10.92 -12.74
CA SER A 27 -3.87 10.66 -13.07
C SER A 27 -4.69 10.05 -11.94
N LEU A 28 -4.04 9.25 -11.07
CA LEU A 28 -4.66 8.71 -9.87
C LEU A 28 -4.71 9.78 -8.77
N ARG A 29 -3.64 10.55 -8.62
CA ARG A 29 -3.53 11.65 -7.66
C ARG A 29 -4.58 12.72 -7.89
N ASP A 30 -4.74 13.14 -9.14
CA ASP A 30 -5.77 14.10 -9.57
C ASP A 30 -7.18 13.59 -9.24
N LYS A 31 -7.45 12.30 -9.46
CA LYS A 31 -8.76 11.71 -9.10
C LYS A 31 -8.99 11.69 -7.60
N LEU A 32 -7.95 11.42 -6.81
CA LEU A 32 -8.03 11.44 -5.35
C LEU A 32 -8.29 12.86 -4.83
N ASP A 33 -7.55 13.84 -5.35
CA ASP A 33 -7.70 15.26 -4.99
C ASP A 33 -9.07 15.83 -5.42
N GLN A 34 -9.57 15.41 -6.59
CA GLN A 34 -10.89 15.81 -7.09
C GLN A 34 -12.04 15.02 -6.46
N GLY A 35 -11.77 14.00 -5.63
CA GLY A 35 -12.79 13.11 -5.08
C GLY A 35 -13.55 12.32 -6.15
N ALA A 36 -12.95 12.14 -7.33
CA ALA A 36 -13.56 11.45 -8.45
C ALA A 36 -13.66 9.93 -8.19
N PRO A 37 -14.70 9.25 -8.72
CA PRO A 37 -14.80 7.82 -8.59
C PRO A 37 -13.63 7.13 -9.30
N LEU A 38 -12.91 6.27 -8.57
CA LEU A 38 -11.84 5.45 -9.12
C LEU A 38 -12.44 4.31 -9.97
N LEU A 39 -11.89 4.13 -11.17
CA LEU A 39 -12.28 3.06 -12.08
C LEU A 39 -11.48 1.79 -11.79
N LYS A 40 -11.99 0.65 -12.27
CA LYS A 40 -11.28 -0.64 -12.16
C LYS A 40 -9.84 -0.55 -12.72
N SER A 41 -9.63 0.18 -13.80
CA SER A 41 -8.30 0.37 -14.40
C SER A 41 -7.32 1.10 -13.47
N ASP A 42 -7.81 2.05 -12.67
CA ASP A 42 -7.01 2.79 -11.70
C ASP A 42 -6.54 1.86 -10.58
N TYR A 43 -7.45 1.03 -10.06
CA TYR A 43 -7.11 0.00 -9.08
C TYR A 43 -6.12 -1.03 -9.64
N VAL A 44 -6.30 -1.49 -10.88
CA VAL A 44 -5.39 -2.45 -11.53
C VAL A 44 -4.02 -1.83 -11.76
N GLY A 45 -3.95 -0.57 -12.20
CA GLY A 45 -2.68 0.15 -12.35
C GLY A 45 -1.96 0.29 -11.02
N TRP A 46 -2.69 0.66 -9.96
CA TRP A 46 -2.14 0.75 -8.62
C TRP A 46 -1.65 -0.60 -8.07
N GLN A 47 -2.41 -1.67 -8.30
CA GLN A 47 -2.01 -3.03 -7.92
C GLN A 47 -0.73 -3.48 -8.63
N LYS A 48 -0.57 -3.17 -9.93
CA LYS A 48 0.67 -3.49 -10.66
C LYS A 48 1.89 -2.78 -10.06
N ILE A 49 1.74 -1.51 -9.70
CA ILE A 49 2.82 -0.73 -9.09
C ILE A 49 3.22 -1.32 -7.73
N LEU A 50 2.24 -1.74 -6.92
CA LEU A 50 2.51 -2.46 -5.68
C LEU A 50 3.14 -3.83 -5.93
N TYR A 51 2.71 -4.55 -6.97
CA TYR A 51 3.28 -5.83 -7.34
C TYR A 51 4.76 -5.72 -7.74
N ASP A 52 5.10 -4.74 -8.59
CA ASP A 52 6.48 -4.52 -9.07
C ASP A 52 7.42 -4.18 -7.90
N LYS A 53 6.92 -3.49 -6.88
CA LYS A 53 7.65 -3.20 -5.62
C LYS A 53 7.67 -4.41 -4.66
N GLY A 54 6.81 -5.40 -4.87
CA GLY A 54 6.63 -6.57 -3.99
C GLY A 54 5.75 -6.30 -2.76
N TRP A 55 4.89 -5.28 -2.81
CA TRP A 55 4.05 -4.78 -1.72
C TRP A 55 2.57 -5.18 -1.81
N ILE A 56 2.22 -6.09 -2.72
CA ILE A 56 0.83 -6.46 -2.99
C ILE A 56 0.18 -7.31 -1.87
N ALA A 57 1.00 -8.00 -1.07
CA ALA A 57 0.55 -8.91 -0.03
C ALA A 57 1.32 -8.66 1.29
N PRO A 58 1.05 -7.55 1.99
CA PRO A 58 1.73 -7.24 3.25
C PRO A 58 1.42 -8.26 4.35
N GLY A 59 0.25 -8.93 4.27
CA GLY A 59 -0.22 -9.96 5.19
C GLY A 59 0.29 -11.37 4.94
N TRP A 60 0.97 -11.64 3.83
CA TRP A 60 1.42 -12.99 3.49
C TRP A 60 2.83 -13.27 4.03
N PRO A 61 3.12 -14.51 4.45
CA PRO A 61 4.46 -14.91 4.82
C PRO A 61 5.42 -14.78 3.63
N LYS A 62 6.69 -14.48 3.92
CA LYS A 62 7.75 -14.30 2.90
C LYS A 62 7.90 -15.52 1.99
N GLU A 63 7.64 -16.72 2.52
CA GLU A 63 7.68 -18.00 1.81
C GLU A 63 6.59 -18.12 0.72
N ALA A 64 5.49 -17.37 0.86
CA ALA A 64 4.39 -17.31 -0.10
C ALA A 64 4.49 -16.10 -1.04
N GLY A 65 5.61 -15.37 -1.05
CA GLY A 65 5.79 -14.16 -1.86
C GLY A 65 5.20 -12.89 -1.24
N GLY A 66 4.92 -12.89 0.07
CA GLY A 66 4.51 -11.69 0.81
C GLY A 66 5.69 -10.83 1.26
N CYS A 67 5.39 -9.62 1.76
CA CYS A 67 6.43 -8.68 2.20
C CYS A 67 7.19 -9.12 3.45
N GLY A 68 6.62 -10.06 4.23
CA GLY A 68 7.19 -10.47 5.52
C GLY A 68 7.20 -9.35 6.56
N TRP A 69 6.28 -8.37 6.43
CA TRP A 69 6.19 -7.24 7.35
C TRP A 69 5.64 -7.66 8.71
N ASN A 70 6.14 -6.99 9.76
CA ASN A 70 5.58 -7.13 11.10
C ASN A 70 4.21 -6.41 11.19
N ALA A 71 3.44 -6.67 12.25
CA ALA A 71 2.11 -6.08 12.43
C ALA A 71 2.15 -4.53 12.47
N THR A 72 3.23 -3.94 13.00
CA THR A 72 3.44 -2.48 13.06
C THR A 72 3.67 -1.89 11.67
N GLN A 73 4.50 -2.51 10.83
CA GLN A 73 4.77 -2.11 9.46
C GLN A 73 3.51 -2.22 8.59
N GLN A 74 2.75 -3.30 8.74
CA GLN A 74 1.43 -3.41 8.08
C GLN A 74 0.51 -2.28 8.53
N TYR A 75 0.49 -1.94 9.81
CA TYR A 75 -0.32 -0.85 10.34
C TYR A 75 0.11 0.52 9.78
N ILE A 76 1.42 0.81 9.76
CA ILE A 76 1.98 2.03 9.17
C ILE A 76 1.62 2.14 7.69
N PHE A 77 1.79 1.06 6.92
CA PHE A 77 1.46 1.05 5.50
C PHE A 77 -0.03 1.34 5.25
N ASN A 78 -0.92 0.70 6.03
CA ASN A 78 -2.35 0.96 5.94
C ASN A 78 -2.72 2.40 6.34
N LEU A 79 -2.05 2.97 7.35
CA LEU A 79 -2.24 4.36 7.75
C LEU A 79 -1.83 5.33 6.64
N GLU A 80 -0.62 5.19 6.09
CA GLU A 80 -0.10 6.08 5.05
C GLU A 80 -0.93 5.96 3.75
N LEU A 81 -1.38 4.75 3.40
CA LEU A 81 -2.34 4.55 2.31
C LEU A 81 -3.69 5.20 2.59
N GLY A 82 -4.20 5.14 3.81
CA GLY A 82 -5.46 5.80 4.18
C GLY A 82 -5.38 7.33 4.11
N LEU A 83 -4.18 7.89 4.30
CA LEU A 83 -3.91 9.32 4.28
C LEU A 83 -3.62 9.86 2.88
N SER A 84 -2.88 9.11 2.05
CA SER A 84 -2.33 9.61 0.78
C SER A 84 -2.61 8.72 -0.43
N GLY A 85 -3.19 7.54 -0.23
CA GLY A 85 -3.44 6.55 -1.26
C GLY A 85 -4.91 6.39 -1.61
N PRO A 86 -5.22 5.58 -2.63
CA PRO A 86 -6.59 5.26 -2.99
C PRO A 86 -7.30 4.52 -1.86
N ARG A 87 -8.38 5.13 -1.36
CA ARG A 87 -9.27 4.53 -0.35
C ARG A 87 -10.11 3.44 -1.01
N GLY A 88 -9.54 2.26 -1.18
CA GLY A 88 -10.22 1.09 -1.74
C GLY A 88 -9.77 -0.22 -1.12
N PRO A 89 -10.60 -1.27 -1.19
CA PRO A 89 -10.31 -2.55 -0.54
C PRO A 89 -9.15 -3.28 -1.24
N PHE A 90 -7.94 -3.19 -0.67
CA PHE A 90 -6.82 -4.08 -1.03
C PHE A 90 -7.11 -5.55 -0.73
N LEU A 91 -7.99 -5.81 0.25
CA LEU A 91 -8.30 -7.15 0.76
C LEU A 91 -8.88 -8.11 -0.29
N LEU A 92 -9.53 -7.60 -1.33
CA LEU A 92 -10.10 -8.45 -2.39
C LEU A 92 -9.06 -8.88 -3.43
N ALA A 93 -7.95 -8.15 -3.58
CA ALA A 93 -6.92 -8.44 -4.57
C ALA A 93 -6.11 -9.70 -4.21
N SER A 94 -5.83 -9.91 -2.92
CA SER A 94 -5.16 -11.14 -2.44
C SER A 94 -6.00 -12.41 -2.64
N ILE A 95 -7.32 -12.28 -2.81
CA ILE A 95 -8.22 -13.42 -3.06
C ILE A 95 -8.23 -13.78 -4.56
N TRP A 96 -8.07 -12.79 -5.45
CA TRP A 96 -8.08 -13.00 -6.90
C TRP A 96 -6.77 -13.57 -7.48
N TRP A 97 -5.64 -13.45 -6.78
CA TRP A 97 -4.34 -13.98 -7.24
C TRP A 97 -4.09 -15.44 -6.77
N ALA A 98 -4.89 -15.95 -5.83
CA ALA A 98 -4.76 -17.32 -5.32
C ALA A 98 -5.50 -18.37 -6.19
N GLN A 99 -5.84 -18.06 -7.44
CA GLN A 99 -6.60 -18.95 -8.34
C GLN A 99 -5.97 -19.07 -9.72
#